data_AF-A0A5S3Y041-F1
#
_entry.id   AF-A0A5S3Y041-F1
#
_cell.length_a   1.000
_cell.length_b   1.000
_cell.length_c   1.000
_cell.angle_alpha   90.00
_cell.angle_beta   90.00
_cell.angle_gamma   90.00
#
_symmetry.space_group_name_H-M   'P 1'
#
loop_
_entity.id
_entity.type
_entity.pdbx_description
1 polymer ?
#
loop_
_entity_poly.entity_id
_entity_poly.type
_entity_poly.pdbx_seq_one_letter_code
_entity_poly.pdbx_strand_id
1 'polypeptide(L)'
;MKSEKFFKWVWNVNGLILLMGLIIGAAAIGYNFVAYLLKSDNHVQQQTLNLAEDEKQQEKWKLGYPRKVEGSDFYFIPLESEKLDIEVKADVTVYNNFSGGYKYRPTRSKNILFLNDKTNHAKWLFKTTDQLIIEFGALSHYEEFDTRVYNEQKANAPKAVSYEVIKNDTNNDKLLDGKDKRTFALSKIDGSNYSEVISGYNRIVESNLNAEGNLFVVFINNDEVYSMLVDLDTFEVISKSMLPKVGE
;
A
#
# COMPACT_ATOMS: atom_id res chain seq x y z
N MET A 1 62.75 -11.90 -45.44
CA MET A 1 61.38 -11.84 -46.03
C MET A 1 60.43 -12.97 -45.64
N LYS A 2 60.80 -14.27 -45.66
CA LYS A 2 59.86 -15.36 -45.28
C LYS A 2 59.57 -15.45 -43.77
N SER A 3 60.56 -15.21 -42.90
CA SER A 3 60.36 -15.27 -41.45
C SER A 3 59.50 -14.12 -40.91
N GLU A 4 59.62 -12.90 -41.45
CA GLU A 4 58.78 -11.76 -41.06
C GLU A 4 57.30 -11.98 -41.39
N LYS A 5 57.00 -12.61 -42.54
CA LYS A 5 55.61 -12.97 -42.91
C LYS A 5 55.03 -14.02 -41.96
N PHE A 6 55.84 -15.01 -41.57
CA PHE A 6 55.43 -16.03 -40.60
C PHE A 6 55.19 -15.43 -39.21
N PHE A 7 56.10 -14.56 -38.74
CA PHE A 7 55.97 -13.92 -37.43
C PHE A 7 54.75 -12.99 -37.35
N LYS A 8 54.50 -12.22 -38.41
CA LYS A 8 53.33 -11.35 -38.50
C LYS A 8 52.02 -12.14 -38.55
N TRP A 9 52.03 -13.32 -39.18
CA TRP A 9 50.87 -14.22 -39.20
C TRP A 9 50.59 -14.82 -37.81
N VAL A 10 51.61 -15.32 -37.11
CA VAL A 10 51.47 -15.82 -35.73
C VAL A 10 50.96 -14.71 -34.79
N TRP A 11 51.47 -13.49 -34.93
CA TRP A 11 51.04 -12.36 -34.12
C TRP A 11 49.58 -11.98 -34.37
N ASN A 12 49.14 -11.98 -35.63
CA ASN A 12 47.75 -11.70 -35.99
C ASN A 12 46.79 -12.79 -35.47
N VAL A 13 47.20 -14.06 -35.52
CA VAL A 13 46.40 -15.18 -34.99
C VAL A 13 46.28 -15.08 -33.46
N ASN A 14 47.39 -14.80 -32.76
CA ASN A 14 47.36 -14.62 -31.31
C ASN A 14 46.53 -13.40 -30.89
N GLY A 15 46.64 -12.29 -31.63
CA GLY A 15 45.81 -11.11 -31.42
C GLY A 15 44.32 -11.39 -31.62
N LEU A 16 43.97 -12.19 -32.63
CA LEU A 16 42.59 -12.58 -32.90
C LEU A 16 42.01 -13.48 -31.79
N ILE A 17 42.81 -14.42 -31.28
CA ILE A 17 42.42 -15.31 -30.18
C ILE A 17 42.19 -14.50 -28.90
N LEU A 18 43.07 -13.55 -28.58
CA LEU A 18 42.91 -12.65 -27.44
C LEU A 18 41.67 -11.76 -27.56
N LEU A 19 41.40 -11.23 -28.76
CA LEU A 19 40.22 -10.42 -29.01
C LEU A 19 38.93 -11.23 -28.84
N MET A 20 38.88 -12.46 -29.36
CA MET A 20 37.73 -13.36 -29.13
C MET A 20 37.56 -13.70 -27.65
N GLY A 21 38.64 -13.95 -26.91
CA GLY A 21 38.59 -14.17 -25.47
C GLY A 21 38.00 -12.97 -24.71
N LEU A 22 38.40 -11.76 -25.09
CA LEU A 22 37.87 -10.52 -24.51
C LEU A 22 36.38 -10.33 -24.80
N ILE A 23 35.94 -10.59 -26.03
CA ILE A 23 34.52 -10.48 -26.42
C ILE A 23 33.66 -11.48 -25.64
N ILE A 24 34.11 -12.74 -25.54
CA ILE A 24 33.39 -13.78 -24.80
C ILE A 24 33.35 -13.44 -23.30
N GLY A 25 34.46 -12.98 -22.73
CA GLY A 25 34.53 -12.55 -21.34
C GLY A 25 33.59 -11.37 -21.04
N ALA A 26 33.59 -10.36 -21.90
CA ALA A 26 32.68 -9.21 -21.78
C ALA A 26 31.22 -9.62 -21.90
N ALA A 27 30.88 -10.53 -22.83
CA ALA A 27 29.52 -11.05 -22.99
C ALA A 27 29.06 -11.84 -21.76
N ALA A 28 29.93 -12.66 -21.16
CA ALA A 28 29.60 -13.43 -19.95
C ALA A 28 29.38 -12.51 -18.73
N ILE A 29 30.22 -11.49 -18.55
CA ILE A 29 30.06 -10.50 -17.48
C ILE A 29 28.78 -9.70 -17.70
N GLY A 30 28.54 -9.23 -18.94
CA GLY A 30 27.33 -8.50 -19.30
C GLY A 30 26.06 -9.31 -19.06
N TYR A 31 26.05 -10.59 -19.45
CA TYR A 31 24.92 -11.49 -19.21
C TYR A 31 24.63 -11.67 -17.72
N ASN A 32 25.67 -11.91 -16.90
CA ASN A 32 25.49 -12.07 -15.45
C ASN A 32 25.02 -10.77 -14.78
N PHE A 33 25.52 -9.62 -15.22
CA PHE A 33 25.10 -8.33 -14.70
C PHE A 33 23.65 -8.00 -15.06
N VAL A 34 23.24 -8.25 -16.31
CA VAL A 34 21.85 -8.11 -16.76
C VAL A 34 20.94 -9.09 -16.02
N ALA A 35 21.36 -10.35 -15.86
CA ALA A 35 20.61 -11.35 -15.09
C ALA A 35 20.46 -10.97 -13.61
N TYR A 36 21.48 -10.35 -13.01
CA TYR A 36 21.43 -9.85 -11.63
C TYR A 36 20.47 -8.65 -11.50
N LEU A 37 20.52 -7.69 -12.44
CA LEU A 37 19.59 -6.56 -12.46
C LEU A 37 18.14 -6.99 -12.73
N LEU A 38 17.95 -8.02 -13.56
CA LEU A 38 16.63 -8.60 -13.88
C LEU A 38 16.14 -9.58 -12.81
N LYS A 39 17.02 -10.12 -11.95
CA LYS A 39 16.65 -10.82 -10.71
C LYS A 39 16.17 -9.81 -9.66
N SER A 40 15.22 -8.95 -10.03
CA SER A 40 14.30 -8.40 -9.03
C SER A 40 13.35 -9.51 -8.63
N ASP A 41 13.22 -9.67 -7.32
CA ASP A 41 12.24 -10.49 -6.64
C ASP A 41 12.41 -12.01 -6.75
N ASN A 42 13.28 -12.52 -5.89
CA ASN A 42 12.98 -13.77 -5.18
C ASN A 42 11.74 -13.54 -4.30
N HIS A 43 10.56 -13.36 -4.89
CA HIS A 43 9.31 -13.53 -4.16
C HIS A 43 9.23 -15.01 -3.80
N VAL A 44 9.55 -15.35 -2.55
CA VAL A 44 9.11 -16.61 -1.96
C VAL A 44 7.61 -16.69 -2.27
N GLN A 45 7.22 -17.68 -3.07
CA GLN A 45 5.85 -17.83 -3.51
C GLN A 45 5.03 -18.12 -2.25
N GLN A 46 4.38 -17.09 -1.71
CA GLN A 46 3.55 -17.22 -0.52
C GLN A 46 2.44 -18.21 -0.86
N GLN A 47 2.23 -19.21 0.00
CA GLN A 47 1.17 -20.18 -0.19
C GLN A 47 -0.19 -19.47 -0.28
N THR A 48 -0.98 -19.83 -1.28
CA THR A 48 -2.37 -19.39 -1.41
C THR A 48 -3.19 -20.01 -0.28
N LEU A 49 -3.87 -19.18 0.51
CA LEU A 49 -4.63 -19.62 1.67
C LEU A 49 -6.13 -19.55 1.36
N ASN A 50 -6.90 -20.56 1.76
CA ASN A 50 -8.36 -20.56 1.63
C ASN A 50 -8.98 -19.73 2.77
N LEU A 51 -8.96 -18.40 2.64
CA LEU A 51 -9.34 -17.46 3.70
C LEU A 51 -10.62 -16.65 3.41
N ALA A 52 -11.14 -16.75 2.20
CA ALA A 52 -12.38 -16.11 1.78
C ALA A 52 -13.16 -17.07 0.87
N GLU A 53 -14.49 -17.03 0.97
CA GLU A 53 -15.37 -17.74 0.04
C GLU A 53 -15.25 -17.11 -1.34
N ASP A 54 -14.59 -17.81 -2.26
CA ASP A 54 -14.55 -17.48 -3.67
C ASP A 54 -15.20 -18.63 -4.45
N GLU A 55 -16.52 -18.57 -4.60
CA GLU A 55 -17.32 -19.58 -5.31
C GLU A 55 -16.84 -19.83 -6.74
N LYS A 56 -16.08 -18.89 -7.33
CA LYS A 56 -15.62 -18.96 -8.72
C LYS A 56 -14.11 -19.18 -8.87
N GLN A 57 -13.36 -19.24 -7.77
CA GLN A 57 -11.88 -19.34 -7.75
C GLN A 57 -11.19 -18.33 -8.66
N GLN A 58 -11.73 -17.12 -8.76
CA GLN A 58 -11.22 -16.07 -9.65
C GLN A 58 -10.03 -15.31 -9.05
N GLU A 59 -9.86 -15.33 -7.72
CA GLU A 59 -8.79 -14.61 -7.04
C GLU A 59 -8.01 -15.53 -6.07
N LYS A 60 -6.68 -15.50 -6.15
CA LYS A 60 -5.84 -16.09 -5.10
C LYS A 60 -5.66 -15.11 -3.95
N TRP A 61 -6.01 -15.60 -2.76
CA TRP A 61 -5.90 -14.87 -1.52
C TRP A 61 -4.58 -15.17 -0.81
N LYS A 62 -3.97 -14.12 -0.26
CA LYS A 62 -2.80 -14.24 0.61
C LYS A 62 -2.93 -13.29 1.79
N LEU A 63 -2.35 -13.68 2.91
CA LEU A 63 -2.16 -12.75 4.02
C LEU A 63 -0.94 -11.87 3.74
N GLY A 64 -1.13 -10.58 3.92
CA GLY A 64 -0.03 -9.65 4.08
C GLY A 64 0.76 -9.96 5.35
N TYR A 65 1.82 -9.18 5.59
CA TYR A 65 2.61 -9.35 6.82
C TYR A 65 1.84 -8.81 8.03
N PRO A 66 1.75 -9.58 9.13
CA PRO A 66 1.19 -9.08 10.38
C PRO A 66 1.99 -7.87 10.87
N ARG A 67 1.28 -6.81 11.27
CA ARG A 67 1.90 -5.66 11.93
C ARG A 67 1.24 -5.41 13.26
N LYS A 68 2.07 -5.21 14.29
CA LYS A 68 1.59 -4.84 15.61
C LYS A 68 1.15 -3.37 15.60
N VAL A 69 0.01 -3.10 16.21
CA VAL A 69 -0.43 -1.75 16.52
C VAL A 69 0.30 -1.32 17.80
N GLU A 70 1.24 -0.39 17.68
CA GLU A 70 2.04 0.11 18.80
C GLU A 70 1.16 0.59 19.96
N GLY A 71 1.57 0.32 21.20
CA GLY A 71 0.78 0.67 22.38
C GLY A 71 -0.50 -0.17 22.59
N SER A 72 -0.67 -1.29 21.85
CA SER A 72 -1.81 -2.19 22.01
C SER A 72 -1.43 -3.68 21.94
N ASP A 73 -2.42 -4.53 22.21
CA ASP A 73 -2.32 -6.00 22.12
C ASP A 73 -2.76 -6.54 20.74
N PHE A 74 -2.97 -5.67 19.75
CA PHE A 74 -3.54 -6.05 18.47
C PHE A 74 -2.52 -6.04 17.33
N TYR A 75 -2.66 -7.03 16.45
CA TYR A 75 -2.05 -7.07 15.14
C TYR A 75 -3.12 -6.87 14.07
N PHE A 76 -2.76 -6.20 12.98
CA PHE A 76 -3.53 -6.23 11.74
C PHE A 76 -2.81 -7.05 10.68
N ILE A 77 -3.57 -7.81 9.92
CA ILE A 77 -3.08 -8.62 8.80
C ILE A 77 -3.98 -8.35 7.59
N PRO A 78 -3.50 -7.66 6.55
CA PRO A 78 -4.26 -7.44 5.33
C PRO A 78 -4.56 -8.77 4.63
N LEU A 79 -5.79 -8.92 4.12
CA LEU A 79 -6.13 -9.95 3.13
C LEU A 79 -5.89 -9.36 1.75
N GLU A 80 -4.77 -9.73 1.15
CA GLU A 80 -4.36 -9.22 -0.14
C GLU A 80 -4.85 -10.14 -1.26
N SER A 81 -5.40 -9.52 -2.30
CA SER A 81 -5.59 -10.20 -3.59
C SER A 81 -4.25 -10.27 -4.34
N GLU A 82 -4.08 -11.28 -5.19
CA GLU A 82 -3.03 -11.29 -6.20
C GLU A 82 -3.22 -10.19 -7.27
N LYS A 83 -4.46 -9.68 -7.41
CA LYS A 83 -4.81 -8.56 -8.29
C LYS A 83 -4.68 -7.22 -7.56
N LEU A 84 -4.27 -6.16 -8.28
CA LEU A 84 -4.15 -4.79 -7.72
C LEU A 84 -5.51 -4.08 -7.65
N ASP A 85 -6.46 -4.61 -8.39
CA ASP A 85 -7.79 -4.16 -8.72
C ASP A 85 -8.81 -5.22 -8.30
N ILE A 86 -10.01 -4.79 -7.91
CA ILE A 86 -11.16 -5.69 -7.77
C ILE A 86 -11.88 -5.70 -9.10
N GLU A 87 -11.81 -6.82 -9.82
CA GLU A 87 -12.65 -7.04 -10.99
C GLU A 87 -14.12 -7.20 -10.56
N VAL A 88 -14.99 -6.27 -10.96
CA VAL A 88 -16.42 -6.58 -11.07
C VAL A 88 -16.59 -7.37 -12.38
N LYS A 89 -16.63 -8.71 -12.30
CA LYS A 89 -16.83 -9.68 -13.41
C LYS A 89 -16.74 -9.13 -14.86
N ALA A 90 -15.58 -9.38 -15.51
CA ALA A 90 -15.32 -9.76 -16.92
C ALA A 90 -14.25 -8.91 -17.69
N ASP A 91 -13.15 -9.62 -18.06
CA ASP A 91 -12.20 -9.56 -19.20
C ASP A 91 -11.41 -8.29 -19.65
N VAL A 92 -10.07 -8.39 -19.45
CA VAL A 92 -8.89 -8.01 -20.30
C VAL A 92 -8.21 -6.60 -20.24
N THR A 93 -7.02 -6.60 -19.59
CA THR A 93 -5.70 -5.88 -19.72
C THR A 93 -5.41 -4.35 -19.51
N VAL A 94 -4.68 -4.07 -18.40
CA VAL A 94 -3.38 -3.35 -18.14
C VAL A 94 -3.15 -1.87 -18.57
N TYR A 95 -2.66 -0.99 -17.65
CA TYR A 95 -1.40 -0.17 -17.71
C TYR A 95 -1.10 0.74 -16.47
N ASN A 96 0.18 1.11 -16.28
CA ASN A 96 0.92 1.58 -15.08
C ASN A 96 1.23 3.11 -14.93
N ASN A 97 1.71 3.49 -13.71
CA ASN A 97 2.63 4.61 -13.25
C ASN A 97 1.99 5.92 -12.68
N PHE A 98 2.48 6.66 -11.64
CA PHE A 98 3.81 7.25 -11.28
C PHE A 98 3.88 7.71 -9.77
N SER A 99 4.96 7.54 -8.98
CA SER A 99 6.15 8.39 -8.58
C SER A 99 6.00 9.54 -7.55
N GLY A 100 6.68 9.44 -6.38
CA GLY A 100 7.08 10.58 -5.51
C GLY A 100 7.09 10.33 -3.97
N GLY A 101 8.28 10.19 -3.35
CA GLY A 101 8.62 10.43 -1.92
C GLY A 101 7.78 9.77 -0.80
N TYR A 102 8.24 8.63 -0.26
CA TYR A 102 7.54 7.67 0.62
C TYR A 102 6.37 6.95 -0.10
N LYS A 103 6.72 5.82 -0.73
CA LYS A 103 5.83 4.93 -1.49
C LYS A 103 4.66 4.45 -0.63
N TYR A 104 3.56 5.18 -0.65
CA TYR A 104 2.25 4.59 -0.42
C TYR A 104 2.01 3.56 -1.53
N ARG A 105 2.02 2.27 -1.16
CA ARG A 105 1.45 1.23 -2.01
C ARG A 105 -0.03 1.18 -1.64
N PRO A 106 -0.97 1.53 -2.53
CA PRO A 106 -2.37 1.22 -2.32
C PRO A 106 -2.46 -0.25 -1.92
N THR A 107 -3.06 -0.54 -0.78
CA THR A 107 -3.10 -1.91 -0.33
C THR A 107 -4.01 -2.68 -1.29
N ARG A 108 -3.59 -3.88 -1.73
CA ARG A 108 -4.47 -4.83 -2.46
C ARG A 108 -5.52 -5.46 -1.54
N SER A 109 -5.81 -4.75 -0.45
CA SER A 109 -6.43 -5.31 0.72
C SER A 109 -7.92 -5.28 0.49
N LYS A 110 -8.53 -6.46 0.40
CA LYS A 110 -9.98 -6.56 0.41
C LYS A 110 -10.53 -6.50 1.82
N ASN A 111 -9.74 -6.91 2.80
CA ASN A 111 -10.20 -7.04 4.18
C ASN A 111 -8.99 -7.00 5.13
N ILE A 112 -9.25 -6.80 6.42
CA ILE A 112 -8.21 -6.78 7.45
C ILE A 112 -8.60 -7.72 8.57
N LEU A 113 -7.68 -8.63 8.91
CA LEU A 113 -7.80 -9.48 10.09
C LEU A 113 -7.19 -8.77 11.29
N PHE A 114 -7.98 -8.60 12.33
CA PHE A 114 -7.53 -8.17 13.65
C PHE A 114 -7.25 -9.40 14.49
N LEU A 115 -6.06 -9.49 15.08
CA LEU A 115 -5.65 -10.58 15.95
C LEU A 115 -5.14 -10.02 17.29
N ASN A 116 -5.68 -10.51 18.40
CA ASN A 116 -5.21 -10.14 19.73
C ASN A 116 -4.10 -11.11 20.19
N ASP A 117 -2.93 -10.61 20.56
CA ASP A 117 -1.76 -11.42 20.92
C ASP A 117 -1.85 -12.04 22.33
N LYS A 118 -2.78 -11.60 23.18
CA LYS A 118 -3.03 -12.15 24.52
C LYS A 118 -4.13 -13.21 24.53
N THR A 119 -5.24 -12.95 23.83
CA THR A 119 -6.42 -13.83 23.84
C THR A 119 -6.48 -14.77 22.65
N ASN A 120 -5.63 -14.54 21.63
CA ASN A 120 -5.68 -15.24 20.34
C ASN A 120 -7.04 -15.11 19.62
N HIS A 121 -7.84 -14.11 19.99
CA HIS A 121 -9.09 -13.81 19.32
C HIS A 121 -8.82 -13.11 17.98
N ALA A 122 -9.44 -13.62 16.92
CA ALA A 122 -9.26 -13.13 15.56
C ALA A 122 -10.60 -12.68 14.98
N LYS A 123 -10.61 -11.55 14.26
CA LYS A 123 -11.84 -10.99 13.66
C LYS A 123 -11.54 -10.27 12.35
N TRP A 124 -12.30 -10.59 11.31
CA TRP A 124 -12.30 -9.81 10.07
C TRP A 124 -13.06 -8.50 10.23
N LEU A 125 -12.55 -7.43 9.63
CA LEU A 125 -13.21 -6.13 9.58
C LEU A 125 -14.56 -6.22 8.86
N PHE A 126 -14.56 -6.84 7.68
CA PHE A 126 -15.75 -7.06 6.86
C PHE A 126 -16.12 -8.54 6.83
N LYS A 127 -17.41 -8.81 6.58
CA LYS A 127 -17.91 -10.17 6.36
C LYS A 127 -17.62 -10.68 4.93
N THR A 128 -17.40 -9.77 3.99
CA THR A 128 -17.17 -10.08 2.57
C THR A 128 -15.86 -9.44 2.08
N THR A 129 -15.51 -9.66 0.81
CA THR A 129 -14.31 -9.13 0.14
C THR A 129 -14.67 -8.21 -1.02
N ASP A 130 -15.89 -7.65 -1.01
CA ASP A 130 -16.45 -6.86 -2.12
C ASP A 130 -15.89 -5.43 -2.18
N GLN A 131 -15.17 -5.02 -1.15
CA GLN A 131 -14.58 -3.68 -1.00
C GLN A 131 -13.07 -3.70 -1.21
N LEU A 132 -12.54 -2.56 -1.65
CA LEU A 132 -11.11 -2.29 -1.69
C LEU A 132 -10.75 -1.33 -0.55
N ILE A 133 -9.88 -1.76 0.34
CA ILE A 133 -9.27 -0.89 1.34
C ILE A 133 -7.99 -0.36 0.72
N ILE A 134 -7.95 0.94 0.46
CA ILE A 134 -6.78 1.57 -0.16
C ILE A 134 -5.80 2.08 0.90
N GLU A 135 -6.35 2.65 1.99
CA GLU A 135 -5.62 3.22 3.13
C GLU A 135 -6.15 2.65 4.42
N PHE A 136 -5.28 2.41 5.39
CA PHE A 136 -5.69 2.30 6.78
C PHE A 136 -4.52 2.57 7.73
N GLY A 137 -4.83 3.04 8.94
CA GLY A 137 -3.81 3.36 9.93
C GLY A 137 -4.38 3.58 11.33
N ALA A 138 -3.61 3.20 12.35
CA ALA A 138 -3.96 3.47 13.74
C ALA A 138 -3.80 4.98 14.04
N LEU A 139 -4.76 5.53 14.77
CA LEU A 139 -4.78 6.93 15.18
C LEU A 139 -4.23 7.04 16.60
N SER A 140 -2.98 7.49 16.71
CA SER A 140 -2.28 7.76 17.97
C SER A 140 -1.88 9.22 18.07
N HIS A 141 -1.96 9.78 19.28
CA HIS A 141 -1.40 11.09 19.57
C HIS A 141 0.08 10.93 19.95
N TYR A 142 0.95 11.67 19.27
CA TYR A 142 2.36 11.77 19.65
C TYR A 142 2.53 13.04 20.46
N GLU A 143 3.09 12.92 21.67
CA GLU A 143 3.51 14.10 22.41
C GLU A 143 4.57 14.87 21.61
N GLU A 144 4.47 16.21 21.60
CA GLU A 144 5.42 17.06 20.89
C GLU A 144 6.86 16.70 21.24
N PHE A 145 7.71 16.70 20.21
CA PHE A 145 9.12 16.37 20.31
C PHE A 145 9.83 17.38 21.22
N ASP A 146 10.11 17.02 22.48
CA ASP A 146 11.01 17.79 23.33
C ASP A 146 12.45 17.58 22.84
N THR A 147 12.91 18.51 22.00
CA THR A 147 14.28 18.59 21.48
C THR A 147 15.40 18.55 22.55
N ARG A 148 15.07 18.64 23.85
CA ARG A 148 16.03 18.58 24.96
C ARG A 148 16.24 17.18 25.52
N VAL A 149 15.40 16.21 25.16
CA VAL A 149 15.51 14.83 25.64
C VAL A 149 15.62 13.90 24.45
N TYR A 150 16.82 13.33 24.25
CA TYR A 150 17.09 12.29 23.26
C TYR A 150 16.49 10.94 23.70
N ASN A 151 15.22 10.92 24.13
CA ASN A 151 14.52 9.71 24.54
C ASN A 151 13.21 9.58 23.78
N GLU A 152 13.08 8.44 23.12
CA GLU A 152 11.88 7.76 22.61
C GLU A 152 10.58 8.59 22.63
N GLN A 153 10.09 8.95 21.43
CA GLN A 153 8.69 9.35 21.26
C GLN A 153 7.79 8.26 21.84
N LYS A 154 7.21 8.50 23.03
CA LYS A 154 6.16 7.64 23.55
C LYS A 154 4.86 8.00 22.84
N ALA A 155 4.53 7.23 21.82
CA ALA A 155 3.19 7.25 21.24
C ALA A 155 2.19 6.87 22.34
N ASN A 156 1.14 7.68 22.52
CA ASN A 156 0.02 7.26 23.35
C ASN A 156 -0.66 6.04 22.73
N ALA A 157 -1.30 5.22 23.56
CA ALA A 157 -2.08 4.09 23.08
C ALA A 157 -3.09 4.57 22.02
N PRO A 158 -3.13 3.94 20.83
CA PRO A 158 -3.97 4.40 19.75
C PRO A 158 -5.44 4.22 20.11
N LYS A 159 -6.28 5.19 19.71
CA LYS A 159 -7.70 5.22 20.09
C LYS A 159 -8.60 4.52 19.06
N ALA A 160 -8.26 4.64 17.79
CA ALA A 160 -9.06 4.14 16.69
C ALA A 160 -8.19 3.72 15.50
N VAL A 161 -8.80 3.08 14.51
CA VAL A 161 -8.20 2.82 13.19
C VAL A 161 -9.01 3.58 12.16
N SER A 162 -8.32 4.29 11.28
CA SER A 162 -8.92 4.94 10.11
C SER A 162 -8.76 4.11 8.86
N TYR A 163 -9.70 4.26 7.93
CA TYR A 163 -9.74 3.55 6.66
C TYR A 163 -10.20 4.48 5.54
N GLU A 164 -9.58 4.36 4.37
CA GLU A 164 -10.19 4.77 3.11
C GLU A 164 -10.58 3.53 2.32
N VAL A 165 -11.87 3.42 1.99
CA VAL A 165 -12.49 2.24 1.39
C VAL A 165 -13.25 2.62 0.12
N ILE A 166 -13.12 1.81 -0.91
CA ILE A 166 -13.88 1.90 -2.15
C ILE A 166 -14.84 0.72 -2.18
N LYS A 167 -16.13 1.01 -2.30
CA LYS A 167 -17.21 0.02 -2.23
C LYS A 167 -18.05 -0.04 -3.49
N ASN A 168 -18.00 1.00 -4.31
CA ASN A 168 -18.80 1.13 -5.51
C ASN A 168 -17.90 1.63 -6.64
N ASP A 169 -18.11 1.07 -7.81
CA ASP A 169 -17.60 1.60 -9.06
C ASP A 169 -18.45 2.83 -9.40
N THR A 170 -17.84 4.00 -9.26
CA THR A 170 -18.48 5.30 -9.44
C THR A 170 -18.25 5.90 -10.82
N ASN A 171 -17.31 5.34 -11.59
CA ASN A 171 -17.01 5.77 -12.95
C ASN A 171 -17.60 4.80 -14.01
N ASN A 172 -18.18 3.67 -13.58
CA ASN A 172 -18.76 2.59 -14.36
C ASN A 172 -17.78 1.84 -15.27
N ASP A 173 -16.48 1.80 -14.93
CA ASP A 173 -15.45 1.04 -15.64
C ASP A 173 -15.32 -0.43 -15.20
N LYS A 174 -16.16 -0.84 -14.23
CA LYS A 174 -16.26 -2.17 -13.63
C LYS A 174 -15.03 -2.57 -12.80
N LEU A 175 -14.21 -1.61 -12.41
CA LEU A 175 -13.09 -1.81 -11.51
C LEU A 175 -13.37 -1.03 -10.24
N LEU A 176 -13.03 -1.59 -9.07
CA LEU A 176 -12.87 -0.77 -7.87
C LEU A 176 -11.42 -0.33 -7.81
N ASP A 177 -11.15 0.94 -8.10
CA ASP A 177 -9.80 1.48 -8.15
C ASP A 177 -9.71 2.93 -7.64
N GLY A 178 -8.49 3.48 -7.59
CA GLY A 178 -8.25 4.83 -7.07
C GLY A 178 -8.92 5.99 -7.82
N LYS A 179 -9.57 5.73 -8.96
CA LYS A 179 -10.41 6.70 -9.68
C LYS A 179 -11.81 6.82 -9.08
N ASP A 180 -12.24 5.82 -8.32
CA ASP A 180 -13.55 5.82 -7.69
C ASP A 180 -13.64 6.72 -6.47
N LYS A 181 -14.88 7.09 -6.15
CA LYS A 181 -15.18 7.78 -4.91
C LYS A 181 -14.96 6.87 -3.72
N ARG A 182 -14.48 7.51 -2.65
CA ARG A 182 -14.02 6.84 -1.45
C ARG A 182 -15.01 7.01 -0.31
N THR A 183 -14.86 6.15 0.68
CA THR A 183 -15.54 6.18 1.97
C THR A 183 -14.49 6.20 3.06
N PHE A 184 -14.56 7.19 3.93
CA PHE A 184 -13.68 7.34 5.08
C PHE A 184 -14.42 6.78 6.27
N ALA A 185 -13.79 5.85 6.95
CA ALA A 185 -14.40 5.13 8.05
C ALA A 185 -13.45 4.99 9.22
N LEU A 186 -14.03 4.76 10.39
CA LEU A 186 -13.32 4.55 11.64
C LEU A 186 -13.78 3.24 12.29
N SER A 187 -12.91 2.63 13.08
CA SER A 187 -13.27 1.55 13.99
C SER A 187 -12.44 1.64 15.27
N LYS A 188 -12.80 0.83 16.27
CA LYS A 188 -11.93 0.56 17.42
C LYS A 188 -10.68 -0.22 16.98
N ILE A 189 -9.66 -0.25 17.84
CA ILE A 189 -8.37 -0.94 17.58
C ILE A 189 -8.51 -2.44 17.31
N ASP A 190 -9.58 -3.06 17.79
CA ASP A 190 -9.91 -4.46 17.56
C ASP A 190 -10.72 -4.72 16.27
N GLY A 191 -10.94 -3.69 15.45
CA GLY A 191 -11.78 -3.74 14.25
C GLY A 191 -13.27 -3.79 14.54
N SER A 192 -13.72 -3.58 15.78
CA SER A 192 -15.13 -3.46 16.12
C SER A 192 -15.67 -2.05 15.94
N ASN A 193 -17.00 -1.92 15.86
CA ASN A 193 -17.68 -0.63 15.67
C ASN A 193 -17.22 0.13 14.41
N TYR A 194 -17.05 -0.58 13.29
CA TYR A 194 -16.77 0.06 12.00
C TYR A 194 -17.92 1.02 11.65
N SER A 195 -17.58 2.29 11.45
CA SER A 195 -18.53 3.38 11.16
C SER A 195 -18.02 4.20 9.97
N GLU A 196 -18.88 4.40 8.98
CA GLU A 196 -18.60 5.25 7.82
C GLU A 196 -18.88 6.70 8.20
N VAL A 197 -17.82 7.53 8.22
CA VAL A 197 -17.89 8.93 8.64
C VAL A 197 -18.31 9.82 7.47
N ILE A 198 -17.69 9.62 6.31
CA ILE A 198 -18.06 10.29 5.06
C ILE A 198 -17.94 9.34 3.88
N SER A 199 -18.83 9.47 2.90
CA SER A 199 -18.81 8.70 1.66
C SER A 199 -18.94 9.61 0.44
N GLY A 200 -18.48 9.13 -0.72
CA GLY A 200 -18.65 9.82 -2.00
C GLY A 200 -17.66 10.95 -2.28
N TYR A 201 -16.55 11.05 -1.53
CA TYR A 201 -15.52 12.09 -1.74
C TYR A 201 -14.39 11.59 -2.67
N ASN A 202 -13.56 12.50 -3.19
CA ASN A 202 -12.49 12.16 -4.13
C ASN A 202 -11.22 11.67 -3.43
N ARG A 203 -10.70 12.44 -2.47
CA ARG A 203 -9.51 12.07 -1.68
C ARG A 203 -9.43 12.86 -0.38
N ILE A 204 -8.77 12.28 0.61
CA ILE A 204 -8.29 12.99 1.80
C ILE A 204 -6.99 13.71 1.43
N VAL A 205 -6.82 14.91 1.97
CA VAL A 205 -5.62 15.74 1.85
C VAL A 205 -4.81 15.66 3.14
N GLU A 206 -5.49 15.70 4.29
CA GLU A 206 -4.88 15.69 5.61
C GLU A 206 -5.81 14.99 6.60
N SER A 207 -5.24 14.26 7.55
CA SER A 207 -5.98 13.57 8.61
C SER A 207 -5.09 13.40 9.85
N ASN A 208 -5.33 14.19 10.89
CA ASN A 208 -4.54 14.18 12.12
C ASN A 208 -5.39 14.45 13.36
N LEU A 209 -4.89 14.03 14.52
CA LEU A 209 -5.51 14.36 15.80
C LEU A 209 -5.15 15.78 16.22
N ASN A 210 -6.16 16.56 16.64
CA ASN A 210 -5.95 17.86 17.23
C ASN A 210 -5.55 17.75 18.72
N ALA A 211 -5.27 18.90 19.35
CA ALA A 211 -4.89 18.95 20.77
C ALA A 211 -5.97 18.45 21.75
N GLU A 212 -7.24 18.47 21.33
CA GLU A 212 -8.38 17.97 22.11
C GLU A 212 -8.57 16.45 21.93
N GLY A 213 -7.83 15.83 21.02
CA GLY A 213 -7.94 14.41 20.69
C GLY A 213 -9.04 14.08 19.67
N ASN A 214 -9.64 15.11 19.05
CA ASN A 214 -10.58 14.96 17.94
C ASN A 214 -9.81 14.76 16.63
N LEU A 215 -10.39 14.01 15.70
CA LEU A 215 -9.81 13.80 14.38
C LEU A 215 -10.18 14.95 13.46
N PHE A 216 -9.19 15.70 13.02
CA PHE A 216 -9.32 16.73 11.99
C PHE A 216 -9.01 16.12 10.62
N VAL A 217 -9.94 16.28 9.68
CA VAL A 217 -9.81 15.76 8.31
C VAL A 217 -10.05 16.89 7.31
N VAL A 218 -9.15 17.02 6.33
CA VAL A 218 -9.33 17.87 5.15
C VAL A 218 -9.48 16.97 3.94
N PHE A 219 -10.50 17.19 3.11
CA PHE A 219 -10.78 16.35 1.96
C PHE A 219 -11.34 17.13 0.78
N ILE A 220 -11.21 16.57 -0.41
CA ILE A 220 -11.72 17.13 -1.65
C ILE A 220 -12.95 16.35 -2.10
N ASN A 221 -13.99 17.07 -2.50
CA ASN A 221 -15.17 16.52 -3.13
C ASN A 221 -15.66 17.42 -4.28
N ASN A 222 -15.64 16.91 -5.52
CA ASN A 222 -16.15 17.59 -6.72
C ASN A 222 -15.63 19.05 -6.82
N ASP A 223 -14.30 19.21 -6.76
CA ASP A 223 -13.57 20.49 -6.85
C ASP A 223 -13.68 21.44 -5.64
N GLU A 224 -14.45 21.07 -4.62
CA GLU A 224 -14.54 21.81 -3.37
C GLU A 224 -13.70 21.15 -2.28
N VAL A 225 -13.10 21.98 -1.42
CA VAL A 225 -12.31 21.53 -0.28
C VAL A 225 -13.11 21.72 0.99
N TYR A 226 -13.20 20.67 1.78
CA TYR A 226 -13.92 20.64 3.04
C TYR A 226 -12.96 20.31 4.18
N SER A 227 -13.27 20.81 5.37
CA SER A 227 -12.71 20.30 6.62
C SER A 227 -13.81 19.76 7.51
N MET A 228 -13.47 18.79 8.35
CA MET A 228 -14.35 18.27 9.38
C MET A 228 -13.60 17.90 10.65
N LEU A 229 -14.31 17.95 11.77
CA LEU A 229 -13.89 17.40 13.05
C LEU A 229 -14.77 16.20 13.38
N VAL A 230 -14.12 15.12 13.82
CA VAL A 230 -14.76 13.86 14.17
C VAL A 230 -14.39 13.50 15.59
N ASP A 231 -15.38 13.15 16.39
CA ASP A 231 -15.18 12.65 17.75
C ASP A 231 -14.67 11.20 17.68
N LEU A 232 -13.55 10.89 18.34
CA LEU A 232 -12.94 9.56 18.26
C LEU A 232 -13.54 8.52 19.21
N ASP A 233 -14.37 8.91 20.16
CA ASP A 233 -15.03 7.98 21.07
C ASP A 233 -16.35 7.46 20.47
N THR A 234 -17.03 8.32 19.71
CA THR A 234 -18.34 8.06 19.08
C THR A 234 -18.27 7.84 17.57
N PHE A 235 -17.22 8.32 16.90
CA PHE A 235 -17.07 8.38 15.43
C PHE A 235 -18.08 9.30 14.73
N GLU A 236 -18.72 10.20 15.48
CA GLU A 236 -19.65 11.18 14.92
C GLU A 236 -18.93 12.44 14.43
N VAL A 237 -19.46 13.02 13.36
CA VAL A 237 -18.98 14.30 12.82
C VAL A 237 -19.45 15.43 13.75
N ILE A 238 -18.51 16.07 14.43
CA ILE A 238 -18.76 17.22 15.30
C ILE A 238 -19.09 18.45 14.46
N SER A 239 -18.30 18.69 13.41
CA SER A 239 -18.49 19.81 12.50
C SER A 239 -17.93 19.50 11.13
N LYS A 240 -18.51 20.13 10.11
CA LYS A 240 -18.06 20.06 8.72
C LYS A 240 -18.32 21.39 8.03
N SER A 241 -17.32 21.93 7.36
CA SER A 241 -17.45 23.18 6.62
C SER A 241 -16.66 23.13 5.31
N MET A 242 -17.13 23.91 4.33
CA MET A 242 -16.34 24.20 3.14
C MET A 242 -15.26 25.21 3.50
N LEU A 243 -14.04 25.02 3.02
CA LEU A 243 -12.97 25.98 3.21
C LEU A 243 -13.24 27.26 2.38
N PRO A 244 -12.87 28.44 2.89
CA PRO A 244 -13.10 29.70 2.18
C PRO A 244 -12.28 29.73 0.88
N LYS A 245 -12.88 30.32 -0.16
CA LYS A 245 -12.18 30.59 -1.42
C LYS A 245 -11.40 31.88 -1.30
N VAL A 246 -10.25 31.95 -1.98
CA VAL A 246 -9.49 33.20 -2.06
C VAL A 246 -10.26 34.19 -2.93
N GLY A 247 -10.57 35.37 -2.38
CA GLY A 247 -11.23 36.46 -3.12
C GLY A 247 -12.77 36.46 -3.06
N GLU A 248 -13.37 35.63 -2.20
CA GLU A 248 -14.76 35.77 -1.75
C GLU A 248 -14.87 36.54 -0.42
#